data_AF-A0A699XK70-F1
#
_entry.id   AF-A0A699XK70-F1
#
_cell.length_a   1.000
_cell.length_b   1.000
_cell.length_c   1.000
_cell.angle_alpha   90.00
_cell.angle_beta   90.00
_cell.angle_gamma   90.00
#
_symmetry.space_group_name_H-M   'P 1'
#
loop_
_entity.id
_entity.type
_entity.pdbx_description
1 polymer ?
#
loop_
_entity_poly.entity_id
_entity_poly.type
_entity_poly.pdbx_seq_one_letter_code
_entity_poly.pdbx_strand_id
1 'polypeptide(L)'
;RRGLDRVLKAHGWENYFHITRGADEARSKPDPLMLEQILQHCGVKPERALMVGDSAFDLQMARNAGMDSVAVGYGALPLDA
;
A
#
# COMPACT_ATOMS: atom_id res chain seq x y z
N ARG A 1 -0.61 4.70 15.79
CA ARG A 1 -1.61 4.37 14.75
C ARG A 1 -2.42 3.17 15.26
N ARG A 2 -3.43 3.40 16.11
CA ARG A 2 -3.95 2.36 17.03
C ARG A 2 -4.47 1.08 16.35
N GLY A 3 -5.18 1.20 15.23
CA GLY A 3 -5.71 0.04 14.51
C GLY A 3 -4.62 -0.84 13.90
N LEU A 4 -3.72 -0.21 13.13
CA LEU A 4 -2.61 -0.89 12.48
C LEU A 4 -1.65 -1.53 13.51
N ASP A 5 -1.22 -0.76 14.51
CA ASP A 5 -0.28 -1.24 15.54
C ASP A 5 -0.86 -2.46 16.29
N ARG A 6 -2.17 -2.45 16.55
CA ARG A 6 -2.87 -3.57 17.18
C ARG A 6 -2.82 -4.84 16.31
N VAL A 7 -3.09 -4.72 15.01
CA VAL A 7 -3.09 -5.87 14.08
C VAL A 7 -1.69 -6.45 13.95
N LEU A 8 -0.68 -5.59 13.75
CA LEU A 8 0.71 -6.04 13.61
C LEU A 8 1.18 -6.81 14.85
N LYS A 9 0.91 -6.27 16.04
CA LYS A 9 1.27 -6.91 17.31
C LYS A 9 0.52 -8.23 17.53
N ALA A 10 -0.78 -8.27 17.22
CA ALA A 10 -1.59 -9.47 17.41
C ALA A 10 -1.10 -10.66 16.56
N HIS A 11 -0.52 -10.39 15.40
CA HIS A 11 0.02 -11.42 14.50
C HIS A 11 1.55 -11.58 14.56
N GLY A 12 2.26 -10.80 15.40
CA GLY A 12 3.72 -10.83 15.47
C GLY A 12 4.41 -10.32 14.20
N TRP A 13 3.77 -9.42 13.46
CA TRP A 13 4.23 -8.95 12.15
C TRP A 13 5.10 -7.69 12.17
N GLU A 14 5.39 -7.17 13.36
CA GLU A 14 6.11 -5.90 13.53
C GLU A 14 7.47 -5.87 12.82
N ASN A 15 8.12 -7.03 12.66
CA ASN A 15 9.44 -7.15 12.03
C ASN A 15 9.41 -7.46 10.52
N TYR A 16 8.23 -7.57 9.89
CA TYR A 16 8.12 -7.85 8.45
C TYR A 16 8.12 -6.60 7.58
N PHE A 17 7.84 -5.44 8.17
CA PHE A 17 7.67 -4.18 7.44
C PHE A 17 8.80 -3.21 7.77
N HIS A 18 9.57 -2.80 6.75
CA HIS A 18 10.56 -1.72 6.89
C HIS A 18 9.88 -0.39 7.26
N ILE A 19 8.71 -0.15 6.71
CA ILE A 19 7.91 1.04 6.96
C ILE A 19 6.43 0.75 6.74
N THR A 20 5.59 1.49 7.45
CA THR A 20 4.14 1.50 7.27
C THR A 20 3.65 2.93 7.07
N ARG A 21 2.58 3.09 6.28
CA ARG A 21 1.85 4.35 6.10
C ARG A 21 0.35 4.08 6.13
N GLY A 22 -0.38 4.94 6.85
CA GLY A 22 -1.84 4.95 6.85
C GLY A 22 -2.42 6.26 6.28
N ALA A 23 -3.75 6.32 6.18
CA ALA A 23 -4.46 7.51 5.69
C ALA A 23 -4.27 8.76 6.58
N ASP A 24 -3.84 8.58 7.84
CA ASP A 24 -3.53 9.70 8.74
C ASP A 24 -2.17 10.36 8.41
N GLU A 25 -1.33 9.73 7.58
CA GLU A 25 0.06 10.14 7.35
C GLU A 25 0.35 10.50 5.88
N ALA A 26 -0.58 10.18 4.98
CA ALA A 26 -0.49 10.42 3.55
C ALA A 26 -1.86 10.82 3.00
N ARG A 27 -1.90 11.29 1.76
CA ARG A 27 -3.16 11.51 1.07
C ARG A 27 -3.83 10.17 0.79
N SER A 28 -5.16 10.14 0.88
CA SER A 28 -5.94 8.95 0.55
C SER A 28 -5.81 8.58 -0.92
N LYS A 29 -5.94 7.28 -1.19
CA LYS A 29 -6.02 6.75 -2.56
C LYS A 29 -7.10 7.51 -3.35
N PRO A 30 -6.88 7.80 -4.65
CA PRO A 30 -5.81 7.29 -5.50
C PRO A 30 -4.55 8.15 -5.54
N ASP A 31 -4.36 9.08 -4.60
CA ASP A 31 -3.16 9.94 -4.57
C ASP A 31 -1.89 9.09 -4.31
N PRO A 32 -0.80 9.27 -5.10
CA PRO A 32 0.38 8.42 -5.03
C PRO A 32 1.28 8.68 -3.81
N LEU A 33 1.04 9.75 -3.04
CA LEU A 33 1.95 10.21 -1.97
C LEU A 33 2.32 9.11 -0.98
N MET A 34 1.40 8.20 -0.66
CA MET A 34 1.68 7.07 0.23
C MET A 34 2.78 6.16 -0.32
N LEU A 35 2.69 5.80 -1.60
CA LEU A 35 3.66 4.94 -2.27
C LEU A 35 4.99 5.66 -2.48
N GLU A 36 4.96 6.93 -2.87
CA GLU A 36 6.16 7.76 -3.04
C GLU A 36 6.99 7.83 -1.75
N GLN A 37 6.34 8.05 -0.60
CA GLN A 37 7.01 8.07 0.70
C GLN A 37 7.62 6.71 1.06
N ILE A 38 6.92 5.61 0.77
CA ILE A 38 7.42 4.24 1.02
C ILE A 38 8.63 3.95 0.13
N LEU A 39 8.54 4.23 -1.16
CA LEU A 39 9.63 4.04 -2.13
C LEU A 39 10.86 4.86 -1.73
N GLN A 40 10.65 6.13 -1.37
CA GLN A 40 11.72 7.02 -0.93
C GLN A 40 12.41 6.50 0.33
N HIS A 41 11.64 6.03 1.32
CA HIS A 41 12.21 5.45 2.54
C HIS A 41 13.02 4.19 2.25
N CYS A 42 12.52 3.33 1.37
CA CYS A 42 13.18 2.08 1.00
C CYS A 42 14.35 2.27 0.02
N GLY A 43 14.50 3.46 -0.58
CA GLY A 43 15.49 3.71 -1.63
C GLY A 43 15.25 2.89 -2.91
N VAL A 44 13.99 2.56 -3.20
CA VAL A 44 13.59 1.70 -4.33
C VAL A 44 12.92 2.56 -5.40
N LYS A 45 13.27 2.31 -6.66
CA LYS A 45 12.59 2.96 -7.80
C LYS A 45 11.22 2.32 -8.05
N PRO A 46 10.23 3.06 -8.56
CA PRO A 46 8.89 2.53 -8.84
C PRO A 46 8.89 1.23 -9.67
N GLU A 47 9.75 1.14 -10.69
CA GLU A 47 9.85 -0.02 -11.61
C GLU A 47 10.44 -1.27 -10.94
N ARG A 48 10.89 -1.14 -9.69
CA ARG A 48 11.46 -2.22 -8.88
C ARG A 48 10.56 -2.61 -7.71
N ALA A 49 9.32 -2.12 -7.69
CA ALA A 49 8.34 -2.38 -6.66
C ALA A 49 7.00 -2.77 -7.29
N LEU A 50 6.27 -3.65 -6.60
CA LEU A 50 4.94 -4.11 -7.01
C LEU A 50 3.94 -3.69 -5.94
N MET A 51 2.92 -2.93 -6.33
CA MET A 51 1.79 -2.62 -5.46
C MET A 51 0.80 -3.81 -5.49
N VAL A 52 0.46 -4.33 -4.31
CA VAL A 52 -0.56 -5.38 -4.15
C VAL A 52 -1.76 -4.77 -3.45
N GLY A 53 -2.94 -4.85 -4.06
CA GLY A 53 -4.18 -4.29 -3.52
C GLY A 53 -5.42 -5.05 -3.94
N ASP A 54 -6.57 -4.66 -3.41
CA ASP A 54 -7.86 -5.31 -3.63
C ASP A 54 -8.93 -4.37 -4.16
N SER A 55 -8.58 -3.11 -4.44
CA SER A 55 -9.52 -2.11 -4.96
C SER A 55 -9.01 -1.43 -6.23
N ALA A 56 -9.92 -0.88 -7.04
CA ALA A 56 -9.53 -0.03 -8.17
C ALA A 56 -8.71 1.21 -7.72
N PHE A 57 -8.96 1.71 -6.51
CA PHE A 57 -8.22 2.84 -5.94
C PHE A 57 -6.75 2.51 -5.67
N ASP A 58 -6.45 1.25 -5.30
CA ASP A 58 -5.08 0.76 -5.13
C ASP A 58 -4.32 0.76 -6.43
N LEU A 59 -4.92 0.17 -7.47
CA LEU A 59 -4.32 0.07 -8.79
C LEU A 59 -4.11 1.47 -9.39
N GLN A 60 -5.07 2.38 -9.20
CA GLN A 60 -4.93 3.75 -9.67
C GLN A 60 -3.83 4.51 -8.90
N MET A 61 -3.70 4.30 -7.58
CA MET A 61 -2.60 4.85 -6.80
C MET A 61 -1.24 4.36 -7.31
N ALA A 62 -1.12 3.06 -7.60
CA ALA A 62 0.10 2.48 -8.16
C ALA A 62 0.45 3.08 -9.52
N ARG A 63 -0.54 3.19 -10.41
CA ARG A 63 -0.39 3.83 -11.73
C ARG A 63 0.08 5.28 -11.61
N ASN A 64 -0.51 6.04 -10.69
CA ASN A 64 -0.12 7.43 -10.44
C ASN A 64 1.32 7.54 -9.91
N ALA A 65 1.80 6.53 -9.19
CA ALA A 65 3.17 6.45 -8.68
C ALA A 65 4.18 5.86 -9.70
N GLY A 66 3.74 5.48 -10.91
CA GLY A 66 4.59 4.82 -11.90
C GLY A 66 5.02 3.39 -11.52
N MET A 67 4.25 2.72 -10.67
CA MET A 67 4.54 1.37 -10.19
C MET A 67 3.71 0.32 -10.94
N ASP A 68 4.28 -0.88 -11.07
CA ASP A 68 3.50 -2.07 -11.42
C ASP A 68 2.51 -2.41 -10.30
N SER A 69 1.39 -3.04 -10.65
CA SER A 69 0.37 -3.43 -9.68
C SER A 69 -0.31 -4.76 -9.99
N VAL A 70 -0.76 -5.44 -8.93
CA VAL A 70 -1.56 -6.66 -9.01
C VAL A 70 -2.75 -6.58 -8.07
N ALA A 71 -3.90 -6.98 -8.57
CA ALA A 71 -5.14 -7.07 -7.81
C ALA A 71 -5.31 -8.47 -7.20
N VAL A 72 -5.82 -8.54 -5.97
CA VAL A 72 -6.26 -9.79 -5.36
C VAL A 72 -7.78 -9.85 -5.31
N GLY A 73 -8.37 -10.99 -5.71
CA GLY A 73 -9.83 -11.14 -5.83
C GLY A 73 -10.56 -11.60 -4.57
N TYR A 74 -9.85 -11.76 -3.46
CA TYR A 74 -10.40 -12.22 -2.18
C TYR A 74 -10.47 -11.09 -1.13
N GLY A 75 -10.35 -9.83 -1.56
CA GLY A 75 -10.38 -8.67 -0.68
C GLY A 75 -11.77 -8.05 -0.50
N ALA A 76 -11.80 -6.75 -0.19
CA ALA A 76 -13.01 -6.01 0.16
C ALA A 76 -13.91 -5.70 -1.04
N LEU A 77 -13.36 -5.64 -2.26
CA LEU A 77 -14.12 -5.41 -3.48
C LEU A 77 -14.07 -6.62 -4.42
N PRO A 78 -15.16 -6.90 -5.16
CA PRO A 78 -15.15 -7.84 -6.27
C PRO A 78 -14.16 -7.43 -7.37
N LEU A 79 -13.65 -8.38 -8.15
CA LEU A 79 -12.74 -8.10 -9.28
C LEU A 79 -13.43 -7.41 -10.46
N ASP A 80 -14.75 -7.53 -10.55
CA ASP A 80 -15.60 -6.98 -11.59
C ASP A 80 -16.24 -5.62 -11.20
N ALA A 81 -15.89 -5.09 -10.03
CA ALA A 81 -16.39 -3.82 -9.52
C ALA A 81 -15.72 -2.58 -10.14
#